data_AF-A0AAI9EC83-F1
#
_entry.id   AF-A0AAI9EC83-F1
#
_cell.length_a   1.000
_cell.length_b   1.000
_cell.length_c   1.000
_cell.angle_alpha   90.00
_cell.angle_beta   90.00
_cell.angle_gamma   90.00
#
_symmetry.space_group_name_H-M   'P 1'
#
loop_
_entity.id
_entity.type
_entity.pdbx_description
1 polymer ?
#
loop_
_entity_poly.entity_id
_entity_poly.type
_entity_poly.pdbx_seq_one_letter_code
_entity_poly.pdbx_strand_id
1 'polypeptide(L)'
;MVPIACHPNRASLGNGTWNQQQPWTLPVHFANLSCFRPRSEDIDWRQLYSLTVKPPGFESPFEMQDLIVKNDAGEFAVIGRNDNLIILANGEKFSPHILEATLTSSPMIKEAIAFGQGQVEVGVLIQTVHDVVHGREDEFLEHFWPIISEANLSSDKYAQIASNDSIILIPHDAELPRSAKCEILRKETYQIFQDDIEAFYLGEQSANTSKEFSNSNPEENILNLVRERLGEKGTDAELNPDNDVFSLGLDSLQTLHLRRHITASYRAPDGHKFSNEELPRDFIYQYPSARKRADALRKSKFSQAAAGQSSLEELLNRYRVSPGGSPPPRTSVVLVTGASGGIESNIVAHLAHLENVAAVVSLNRQVDGEPKPKISMTAAGIDLDKEAEKKIVVMTGNTTVLDLGLSREQIRFIRVNVTHVIHAAWPMDFNRALASFEDAFQSLTNLIKLAQQIHQ
;
A
#
# COMPACT_ATOMS: atom_id res chain seq x y z
N MET A 1 -9.82 -3.45 -41.25
CA MET A 1 -10.33 -2.74 -42.44
C MET A 1 -11.86 -2.83 -42.44
N VAL A 2 -12.52 -1.93 -41.72
CA VAL A 2 -13.94 -1.50 -41.88
C VAL A 2 -13.97 -0.07 -41.31
N PRO A 3 -14.33 0.97 -42.09
CA PRO A 3 -14.32 2.36 -41.63
C PRO A 3 -15.70 2.76 -41.10
N ILE A 4 -15.76 3.34 -39.90
CA ILE A 4 -16.95 4.06 -39.44
C ILE A 4 -16.76 5.52 -39.84
N ALA A 5 -17.55 5.94 -40.83
CA ALA A 5 -17.62 7.31 -41.31
C ALA A 5 -18.54 8.13 -40.41
N CYS A 6 -18.05 9.26 -39.88
CA CYS A 6 -18.90 10.33 -39.37
C CYS A 6 -18.87 11.49 -40.37
N HIS A 7 -20.05 11.85 -40.87
CA HIS A 7 -20.29 12.99 -41.75
C HIS A 7 -19.90 14.32 -41.07
N PRO A 8 -19.25 15.26 -41.78
CA PRO A 8 -18.98 16.59 -41.26
C PRO A 8 -20.16 17.52 -41.56
N ASN A 9 -20.81 18.03 -40.50
CA ASN A 9 -21.75 19.12 -40.64
C ASN A 9 -20.99 20.44 -40.73
N ARG A 10 -21.15 21.14 -41.85
CA ARG A 10 -20.58 22.47 -42.13
C ARG A 10 -21.13 23.51 -41.16
N ALA A 11 -20.25 24.19 -40.44
CA ALA A 11 -20.47 25.56 -39.98
C ALA A 11 -19.30 26.43 -40.49
N SER A 12 -19.63 27.40 -41.32
CA SER A 12 -18.73 28.36 -41.94
C SER A 12 -18.29 29.43 -40.95
N LEU A 13 -16.97 29.61 -40.76
CA LEU A 13 -16.41 30.84 -40.21
C LEU A 13 -15.16 31.26 -41.00
N GLY A 14 -15.25 32.46 -41.59
CA GLY A 14 -14.14 33.40 -41.76
C GLY A 14 -13.02 33.06 -42.74
N ASN A 15 -13.04 33.70 -43.90
CA ASN A 15 -11.89 33.83 -44.80
C ASN A 15 -10.69 34.47 -44.07
N GLY A 16 -9.72 33.64 -43.68
CA GLY A 16 -8.37 34.07 -43.30
C GLY A 16 -7.37 33.33 -44.18
N THR A 17 -6.71 34.05 -45.08
CA THR A 17 -5.61 33.54 -45.91
C THR A 17 -4.45 33.10 -45.01
N TRP A 18 -4.25 31.79 -44.85
CA TRP A 18 -3.09 31.25 -44.15
C TRP A 18 -1.92 31.13 -45.13
N ASN A 19 -0.96 32.03 -45.00
CA ASN A 19 0.31 31.97 -45.70
C ASN A 19 1.04 30.68 -45.30
N GLN A 20 1.20 29.77 -46.25
CA GLN A 20 2.17 28.68 -46.19
C GLN A 20 3.57 29.28 -46.23
N GLN A 21 4.26 29.32 -45.09
CA GLN A 21 5.73 29.32 -45.02
C GLN A 21 6.18 29.27 -43.55
N GLN A 22 6.41 28.05 -43.04
CA GLN A 22 7.57 27.63 -42.22
C GLN A 22 7.25 26.29 -41.53
N PRO A 23 8.17 25.30 -41.53
CA PRO A 23 7.97 24.06 -40.81
C PRO A 23 8.06 24.34 -39.30
N TRP A 24 6.95 24.12 -38.58
CA TRP A 24 6.91 24.22 -37.12
C TRP A 24 7.72 23.08 -36.50
N THR A 25 9.04 23.25 -36.33
CA THR A 25 9.84 22.37 -35.49
C THR A 25 9.67 22.81 -34.03
N LEU A 26 8.77 22.16 -33.30
CA LEU A 26 8.72 22.28 -31.84
C LEU A 26 9.97 21.60 -31.27
N PRO A 27 10.82 22.28 -30.50
CA PRO A 27 11.88 21.61 -29.75
C PRO A 27 11.22 20.75 -28.67
N VAL A 28 11.30 19.44 -28.86
CA VAL A 28 10.83 18.43 -27.92
C VAL A 28 12.02 18.02 -27.06
N HIS A 29 11.97 18.33 -25.76
CA HIS A 29 12.99 17.92 -24.81
C HIS A 29 12.41 16.84 -23.89
N PHE A 30 13.02 15.65 -23.93
CA PHE A 30 12.74 14.58 -22.98
C PHE A 30 13.64 14.77 -21.76
N ALA A 31 13.04 14.95 -20.58
CA ALA A 31 13.76 15.06 -19.32
C ALA A 31 13.65 13.73 -18.55
N ASN A 32 14.75 13.26 -17.96
CA ASN A 32 14.74 12.11 -17.04
C ASN A 32 14.12 12.55 -15.72
N LEU A 33 13.01 11.91 -15.33
CA LEU A 33 12.45 12.07 -14.00
C LEU A 33 13.24 11.20 -13.01
N SER A 34 14.05 11.81 -12.16
CA SER A 34 14.48 11.18 -10.91
C SER A 34 13.51 11.59 -9.80
N CYS A 35 13.04 10.61 -9.03
CA CYS A 35 12.20 10.71 -7.83
C CYS A 35 10.70 10.41 -8.02
N PHE A 36 10.36 9.19 -8.41
CA PHE A 36 9.04 8.61 -8.11
C PHE A 36 9.08 7.06 -8.21
N ARG A 37 8.62 6.29 -7.21
CA ARG A 37 8.62 4.80 -7.22
C ARG A 37 7.39 4.20 -6.50
N PRO A 38 6.49 3.51 -7.22
CA PRO A 38 5.74 2.36 -6.73
C PRO A 38 6.22 1.05 -7.42
N ARG A 39 5.68 -0.08 -6.97
CA ARG A 39 6.31 -1.42 -6.92
C ARG A 39 5.83 -2.40 -8.01
N SER A 40 5.51 -1.93 -9.21
CA SER A 40 5.05 -2.79 -10.33
C SER A 40 6.26 -3.36 -11.09
N GLU A 41 6.33 -4.70 -11.21
CA GLU A 41 7.47 -5.51 -11.69
C GLU A 41 7.64 -5.50 -13.24
N ASP A 42 6.69 -4.98 -14.00
CA ASP A 42 6.67 -5.08 -15.47
C ASP A 42 7.23 -3.86 -16.22
N ILE A 43 7.65 -2.81 -15.51
CA ILE A 43 8.15 -1.56 -16.12
C ILE A 43 9.50 -1.20 -15.50
N ASP A 44 10.56 -1.11 -16.31
CA ASP A 44 11.83 -0.55 -15.85
C ASP A 44 11.72 0.98 -15.70
N TRP A 45 11.29 1.42 -14.52
CA TRP A 45 11.07 2.83 -14.18
C TRP A 45 12.35 3.68 -14.16
N ARG A 46 13.55 3.09 -14.38
CA ARG A 46 14.80 3.84 -14.56
C ARG A 46 14.82 4.66 -15.85
N GLN A 47 13.82 4.50 -16.71
CA GLN A 47 13.68 5.17 -18.00
C GLN A 47 12.32 5.86 -18.15
N LEU A 48 11.81 6.50 -17.09
CA LEU A 48 10.67 7.41 -17.20
C LEU A 48 11.11 8.78 -17.72
N TYR A 49 10.51 9.19 -18.83
CA TYR A 49 10.69 10.50 -19.43
C TYR A 49 9.40 11.31 -19.28
N SER A 50 9.54 12.60 -19.03
CA SER A 50 8.47 13.57 -19.25
C SER A 50 8.73 14.39 -20.50
N LEU A 51 7.65 14.73 -21.20
CA LEU A 51 7.72 15.53 -22.41
C LEU A 51 7.61 17.00 -22.05
N THR A 52 8.68 17.76 -22.22
CA THR A 52 8.64 19.21 -22.03
C THR A 52 8.57 19.91 -23.37
N VAL A 53 7.59 20.78 -23.54
CA VAL A 53 7.42 21.63 -24.72
C VAL A 53 7.54 23.10 -24.33
N LYS A 54 8.16 23.90 -25.20
CA LYS A 54 8.15 25.36 -25.06
C LYS A 54 7.48 26.00 -26.28
N PRO A 55 6.14 26.14 -26.27
CA PRO A 55 5.43 26.78 -27.37
C PRO A 55 5.89 28.25 -27.54
N PRO A 56 5.85 28.81 -28.75
CA PRO A 56 6.08 30.23 -28.97
C PRO A 56 5.15 31.08 -28.10
N GLY A 57 5.73 32.00 -27.31
CA GLY A 57 4.99 32.87 -26.38
C GLY A 57 4.90 32.39 -24.93
N PHE A 58 5.36 31.17 -24.62
CA PHE A 58 5.49 30.71 -23.23
C PHE A 58 6.84 31.16 -22.64
N GLU A 59 6.82 31.82 -21.48
CA GLU A 59 8.04 32.27 -20.80
C GLU A 59 8.84 31.08 -20.23
N SER A 60 8.14 30.11 -19.66
CA SER A 60 8.69 28.87 -19.12
C SER A 60 8.32 27.64 -19.97
N PRO A 61 9.15 26.59 -19.97
CA PRO A 61 8.77 25.30 -20.53
C PRO A 61 7.51 24.74 -19.85
N PHE A 62 6.64 24.10 -20.62
CA PHE A 62 5.44 23.40 -20.15
C PHE A 62 5.72 21.89 -20.16
N GLU A 63 5.63 21.26 -19.00
CA GLU A 63 5.77 19.82 -18.85
C GLU A 63 4.42 19.14 -19.09
N MET A 64 4.35 18.32 -20.15
CA MET A 64 3.21 17.46 -20.37
C MET A 64 3.14 16.42 -19.26
N GLN A 65 1.92 16.08 -18.86
CA GLN A 65 1.67 15.15 -17.77
C GLN A 65 1.76 13.68 -18.21
N ASP A 66 2.15 13.40 -19.46
CA ASP A 66 2.29 12.03 -19.95
C ASP A 66 3.52 11.35 -19.33
N LEU A 67 3.33 10.14 -18.83
CA LEU A 67 4.40 9.25 -18.39
C LEU A 67 4.86 8.44 -19.59
N ILE A 68 6.14 8.55 -19.94
CA ILE A 68 6.71 7.93 -21.13
C ILE A 68 7.82 6.96 -20.71
N VAL A 69 7.79 5.73 -21.21
CA VAL A 69 8.88 4.77 -21.07
C VAL A 69 9.63 4.62 -22.38
N LYS A 70 10.94 4.41 -22.31
CA LYS A 70 11.78 4.08 -23.47
C LYS A 70 12.15 2.60 -23.44
N ASN A 71 12.00 1.91 -24.57
CA ASN A 71 12.43 0.52 -24.71
C ASN A 71 13.93 0.42 -25.06
N ASP A 72 14.49 -0.79 -24.98
CA ASP A 72 15.91 -1.05 -25.31
C ASP A 72 16.26 -0.73 -26.78
N ALA A 73 15.27 -0.76 -27.68
CA ALA A 73 15.42 -0.38 -29.08
C ALA A 73 15.44 1.15 -29.29
N GLY A 74 15.18 1.92 -28.24
CA GLY A 74 15.22 3.38 -28.23
C GLY A 74 13.91 4.08 -28.58
N GLU A 75 12.81 3.34 -28.69
CA GLU A 75 11.46 3.84 -28.97
C GLU A 75 10.75 4.24 -27.67
N PHE A 76 9.81 5.17 -27.78
CA PHE A 76 9.08 5.72 -26.64
C PHE A 76 7.61 5.29 -26.68
N ALA A 77 7.09 4.84 -25.53
CA ALA A 77 5.68 4.49 -25.36
C ALA A 77 5.08 5.29 -24.19
N VAL A 78 3.87 5.84 -24.40
CA VAL A 78 3.10 6.49 -23.33
C VAL A 78 2.44 5.40 -22.49
N ILE A 79 2.73 5.38 -21.20
CA ILE A 79 2.21 4.37 -20.26
C ILE A 79 1.07 4.91 -19.38
N GLY A 80 0.85 6.21 -19.39
CA GLY A 80 -0.24 6.83 -18.63
C GLY A 80 -0.04 8.33 -18.50
N ARG A 81 -0.84 8.95 -17.62
CA ARG A 81 -0.69 10.36 -17.28
C ARG A 81 -0.57 10.55 -15.77
N ASN A 82 0.31 11.46 -15.38
CA ASN A 82 0.61 11.84 -14.00
C ASN A 82 -0.59 12.49 -13.31
N ASP A 83 -1.43 13.22 -14.05
CA ASP A 83 -2.69 13.79 -13.54
C ASP A 83 -3.79 12.75 -13.33
N ASN A 84 -3.59 11.51 -13.80
CA ASN A 84 -4.54 10.41 -13.64
C ASN A 84 -4.16 9.44 -12.52
N LEU A 85 -3.05 9.68 -11.80
CA LEU A 85 -2.60 8.86 -10.68
C LEU A 85 -3.44 9.12 -9.43
N ILE A 86 -3.83 8.05 -8.74
CA ILE A 86 -4.48 8.14 -7.44
C ILE A 86 -3.44 7.86 -6.37
N ILE A 87 -3.33 8.76 -5.40
CA ILE A 87 -2.40 8.70 -4.26
C ILE A 87 -3.19 8.27 -3.02
N LEU A 88 -2.89 7.11 -2.47
CA LEU A 88 -3.51 6.60 -1.25
C LEU A 88 -2.94 7.27 0.00
N ALA A 89 -3.61 7.09 1.14
CA ALA A 89 -3.23 7.69 2.43
C ALA A 89 -1.83 7.26 2.91
N ASN A 90 -1.39 6.06 2.55
CA ASN A 90 -0.06 5.52 2.86
C ASN A 90 1.03 6.01 1.88
N GLY A 91 0.68 6.85 0.91
CA GLY A 91 1.59 7.37 -0.12
C GLY A 91 1.82 6.43 -1.30
N GLU A 92 1.19 5.25 -1.32
CA GLU A 92 1.15 4.38 -2.50
C GLU A 92 0.38 5.08 -3.62
N LYS A 93 0.80 4.83 -4.85
CA LYS A 93 0.26 5.50 -6.03
C LYS A 93 0.01 4.48 -7.10
N PHE A 94 -1.19 4.48 -7.65
CA PHE A 94 -1.57 3.58 -8.74
C PHE A 94 -2.22 4.35 -9.89
N SER A 95 -2.07 3.78 -11.08
CA SER A 95 -2.79 4.22 -12.26
C SER A 95 -4.07 3.39 -12.38
N PRO A 96 -5.26 4.00 -12.32
CA PRO A 96 -6.53 3.29 -12.44
C PRO A 96 -6.87 2.89 -13.87
N HIS A 97 -6.10 3.32 -14.87
CA HIS A 97 -6.45 3.15 -16.28
C HIS A 97 -6.68 1.67 -16.68
N ILE A 98 -5.80 0.77 -16.24
CA ILE A 98 -5.92 -0.66 -16.57
C ILE A 98 -7.16 -1.25 -15.88
N LEU A 99 -7.35 -0.96 -14.59
CA LEU A 99 -8.52 -1.38 -13.83
C LEU A 99 -9.82 -0.92 -14.50
N GLU A 100 -9.94 0.38 -14.80
CA GLU A 100 -11.13 0.97 -15.42
C GLU A 100 -11.37 0.43 -16.84
N ALA A 101 -10.33 0.28 -17.65
CA ALA A 101 -10.44 -0.25 -19.01
C ALA A 101 -10.87 -1.73 -19.01
N THR A 102 -10.33 -2.55 -18.12
CA THR A 102 -10.71 -3.96 -17.98
C THR A 102 -12.17 -4.08 -17.54
N LEU A 103 -12.61 -3.30 -16.54
CA LEU A 103 -14.01 -3.32 -16.09
C LEU A 103 -14.97 -2.86 -17.20
N THR A 104 -14.60 -1.81 -17.95
CA THR A 104 -15.41 -1.25 -19.05
C THR A 104 -15.39 -2.13 -20.32
N SER A 105 -14.47 -3.09 -20.43
CA SER A 105 -14.47 -4.07 -21.52
C SER A 105 -15.68 -5.02 -21.49
N SER A 106 -16.32 -5.13 -20.32
CA SER A 106 -17.54 -5.92 -20.14
C SER A 106 -18.74 -5.24 -20.81
N PRO A 107 -19.57 -5.98 -21.59
CA PRO A 107 -20.77 -5.42 -22.21
C PRO A 107 -21.85 -5.01 -21.20
N MET A 108 -21.68 -5.36 -19.92
CA MET A 108 -22.61 -4.98 -18.84
C MET A 108 -22.32 -3.59 -18.27
N ILE A 109 -21.09 -3.08 -18.50
CA ILE A 109 -20.60 -1.83 -17.93
C ILE A 109 -20.51 -0.78 -19.02
N LYS A 110 -21.09 0.38 -18.74
CA LYS A 110 -21.02 1.56 -19.60
C LYS A 110 -19.76 2.36 -19.30
N GLU A 111 -19.47 2.59 -18.02
CA GLU A 111 -18.28 3.29 -17.54
C GLU A 111 -17.87 2.78 -16.15
N ALA A 112 -16.57 2.72 -15.89
CA ALA A 112 -16.00 2.43 -14.58
C ALA A 112 -14.98 3.51 -14.19
N ILE A 113 -15.08 4.03 -12.97
CA ILE A 113 -14.23 5.13 -12.49
C ILE A 113 -13.72 4.78 -11.10
N ALA A 114 -12.43 4.53 -10.97
CA ALA A 114 -11.81 4.26 -9.68
C ALA A 114 -11.70 5.55 -8.85
N PHE A 115 -11.76 5.42 -7.53
CA PHE A 115 -11.54 6.48 -6.56
C PHE A 115 -10.74 5.95 -5.35
N GLY A 116 -10.14 6.85 -4.58
CA GLY A 116 -9.14 6.45 -3.57
C GLY A 116 -8.24 7.57 -3.05
N GLN A 117 -8.38 8.79 -3.55
CA GLN A 117 -7.43 9.87 -3.29
C GLN A 117 -7.38 10.22 -1.80
N GLY A 118 -6.20 10.06 -1.19
CA GLY A 118 -5.96 10.31 0.24
C GLY A 118 -6.62 9.28 1.16
N GLN A 119 -7.06 8.14 0.64
CA GLN A 119 -7.79 7.11 1.38
C GLN A 119 -6.97 5.83 1.45
N VAL A 120 -7.30 4.96 2.41
CA VAL A 120 -6.59 3.69 2.62
C VAL A 120 -7.03 2.62 1.61
N GLU A 121 -8.24 2.75 1.06
CA GLU A 121 -8.86 1.76 0.19
C GLU A 121 -9.32 2.39 -1.13
N VAL A 122 -9.16 1.61 -2.20
CA VAL A 122 -9.65 1.92 -3.54
C VAL A 122 -11.07 1.41 -3.69
N GLY A 123 -11.96 2.27 -4.17
CA GLY A 123 -13.29 1.90 -4.62
C GLY A 123 -13.49 2.20 -6.10
N VAL A 124 -14.61 1.74 -6.66
CA VAL A 124 -14.97 1.99 -8.06
C VAL A 124 -16.43 2.39 -8.19
N LEU A 125 -16.68 3.48 -8.92
CA LEU A 125 -18.00 3.87 -9.39
C LEU A 125 -18.28 3.09 -10.69
N ILE A 126 -19.41 2.38 -10.74
CA ILE A 126 -19.79 1.58 -11.90
C ILE A 126 -21.12 2.08 -12.44
N GLN A 127 -21.09 2.54 -13.69
CA GLN A 127 -22.29 2.81 -14.48
C GLN A 127 -22.60 1.58 -15.33
N THR A 128 -23.76 0.98 -15.14
CA THR A 128 -24.21 -0.16 -15.95
C THR A 128 -24.85 0.30 -17.26
N VAL A 129 -24.87 -0.58 -18.26
CA VAL A 129 -25.54 -0.32 -19.55
C VAL A 129 -27.07 -0.32 -19.39
N HIS A 130 -27.57 -1.17 -18.50
CA HIS A 130 -28.99 -1.30 -18.19
C HIS A 130 -29.20 -1.12 -16.69
N ASP A 131 -30.40 -0.68 -16.33
CA ASP A 131 -30.77 -0.52 -14.93
C ASP A 131 -30.68 -1.88 -14.21
N VAL A 132 -29.99 -1.89 -13.07
CA VAL A 132 -29.98 -3.07 -12.21
C VAL A 132 -31.30 -3.11 -11.47
N VAL A 133 -32.00 -4.23 -11.54
CA VAL A 133 -33.30 -4.38 -10.87
C VAL A 133 -33.11 -4.14 -9.38
N HIS A 134 -33.85 -3.18 -8.82
CA HIS A 134 -33.82 -2.89 -7.39
C HIS A 134 -34.01 -4.15 -6.54
N GLY A 135 -33.13 -4.35 -5.57
CA GLY A 135 -33.09 -5.53 -4.70
C GLY A 135 -32.35 -6.73 -5.30
N ARG A 136 -31.69 -6.59 -6.46
CA ARG A 136 -30.83 -7.60 -7.09
C ARG A 136 -29.42 -7.07 -7.38
N GLU A 137 -29.02 -6.00 -6.70
CA GLU A 137 -27.69 -5.43 -6.80
C GLU A 137 -26.63 -6.47 -6.40
N ASP A 138 -26.86 -7.23 -5.33
CA ASP A 138 -25.95 -8.28 -4.88
C ASP A 138 -25.80 -9.41 -5.92
N GLU A 139 -26.90 -9.86 -6.53
CA GLU A 139 -26.86 -10.89 -7.60
C GLU A 139 -26.06 -10.39 -8.81
N PHE A 140 -26.21 -9.11 -9.16
CA PHE A 140 -25.44 -8.48 -10.22
C PHE A 140 -23.94 -8.44 -9.88
N LEU A 141 -23.59 -8.03 -8.65
CA LEU A 141 -22.20 -7.97 -8.21
C LEU A 141 -21.55 -9.36 -8.13
N GLU A 142 -22.28 -10.38 -7.67
CA GLU A 142 -21.82 -11.77 -7.70
C GLU A 142 -21.53 -12.25 -9.13
N HIS A 143 -22.39 -11.92 -10.10
CA HIS A 143 -22.18 -12.24 -11.50
C HIS A 143 -21.02 -11.46 -12.13
N PHE A 144 -20.80 -10.22 -11.69
CA PHE A 144 -19.77 -9.33 -12.19
C PHE A 144 -18.39 -9.58 -11.55
N TRP A 145 -18.34 -10.22 -10.38
CA TRP A 145 -17.13 -10.51 -9.61
C TRP A 145 -15.99 -11.20 -10.39
N PRO A 146 -16.24 -12.14 -11.33
CA PRO A 146 -15.17 -12.73 -12.14
C PRO A 146 -14.37 -11.69 -12.95
N ILE A 147 -15.03 -10.64 -13.46
CA ILE A 147 -14.38 -9.58 -14.24
C ILE A 147 -13.55 -8.69 -13.32
N ILE A 148 -14.04 -8.42 -12.11
CA ILE A 148 -13.28 -7.71 -11.07
C ILE A 148 -12.04 -8.51 -10.69
N SER A 149 -12.18 -9.82 -10.53
CA SER A 149 -11.06 -10.71 -10.22
C SER A 149 -9.99 -10.66 -11.32
N GLU A 150 -10.40 -10.63 -12.60
CA GLU A 150 -9.49 -10.45 -13.74
C GLU A 150 -8.79 -9.07 -13.71
N ALA A 151 -9.53 -8.00 -13.45
CA ALA A 151 -8.96 -6.65 -13.35
C ALA A 151 -8.00 -6.50 -12.15
N ASN A 152 -8.28 -7.20 -11.05
CA ASN A 152 -7.42 -7.26 -9.87
C ASN A 152 -6.10 -7.98 -10.15
N LEU A 153 -6.06 -8.99 -11.03
CA LEU A 153 -4.82 -9.68 -11.40
C LEU A 153 -3.81 -8.74 -12.08
N SER A 154 -4.31 -7.72 -12.76
CA SER A 154 -3.52 -6.71 -13.47
C SER A 154 -3.33 -5.42 -12.65
N SER A 155 -3.77 -5.41 -11.40
CA SER A 155 -3.63 -4.29 -10.46
C SER A 155 -2.71 -4.66 -9.28
N ASP A 156 -1.98 -3.67 -8.77
CA ASP A 156 -1.17 -3.83 -7.56
C ASP A 156 -2.04 -4.24 -6.36
N LYS A 157 -1.50 -5.05 -5.43
CA LYS A 157 -2.26 -5.57 -4.27
C LYS A 157 -3.01 -4.50 -3.47
N TYR A 158 -2.44 -3.30 -3.34
CA TYR A 158 -3.04 -2.18 -2.61
C TYR A 158 -4.11 -1.42 -3.40
N ALA A 159 -4.19 -1.65 -4.71
CA ALA A 159 -5.16 -1.05 -5.61
C ALA A 159 -6.26 -2.03 -6.06
N GLN A 160 -6.23 -3.27 -5.56
CA GLN A 160 -7.24 -4.28 -5.86
C GLN A 160 -8.55 -3.96 -5.15
N ILE A 161 -9.66 -4.16 -5.88
CA ILE A 161 -11.02 -4.06 -5.35
C ILE A 161 -11.26 -5.29 -4.46
N ALA A 162 -11.37 -5.06 -3.14
CA ALA A 162 -11.30 -6.13 -2.15
C ALA A 162 -12.64 -6.85 -1.91
N SER A 163 -13.77 -6.17 -2.14
CA SER A 163 -15.11 -6.72 -1.88
C SER A 163 -16.18 -6.08 -2.76
N ASN A 164 -17.38 -6.69 -2.80
CA ASN A 164 -18.57 -6.09 -3.41
C ASN A 164 -18.88 -4.70 -2.80
N ASP A 165 -18.65 -4.54 -1.50
CA ASP A 165 -18.83 -3.26 -0.80
C ASP A 165 -17.89 -2.16 -1.31
N SER A 166 -16.82 -2.51 -2.04
CA SER A 166 -15.87 -1.57 -2.68
C SER A 166 -16.41 -0.94 -3.97
N ILE A 167 -17.64 -1.28 -4.36
CA ILE A 167 -18.27 -0.90 -5.61
C ILE A 167 -19.49 -0.05 -5.30
N ILE A 168 -19.56 1.13 -5.91
CA ILE A 168 -20.73 1.99 -5.87
C ILE A 168 -21.39 1.91 -7.25
N LEU A 169 -22.59 1.33 -7.31
CA LEU A 169 -23.41 1.35 -8.52
C LEU A 169 -24.03 2.75 -8.66
N ILE A 170 -23.76 3.42 -9.78
CA ILE A 170 -24.37 4.72 -10.09
C ILE A 170 -25.52 4.54 -11.08
N PRO A 171 -26.51 5.46 -11.10
CA PRO A 171 -27.67 5.34 -11.99
C PRO A 171 -27.26 5.15 -13.45
N HIS A 172 -27.92 4.23 -14.15
CA HIS A 172 -27.59 3.90 -15.55
C HIS A 172 -27.75 5.10 -16.50
N ASP A 173 -28.64 6.03 -16.15
CA ASP A 173 -28.94 7.28 -16.85
C ASP A 173 -28.12 8.48 -16.35
N ALA A 174 -27.24 8.31 -15.35
CA ALA A 174 -26.39 9.38 -14.83
C ALA A 174 -25.53 10.00 -15.95
N GLU A 175 -25.57 11.33 -16.06
CA GLU A 175 -24.73 12.08 -17.00
C GLU A 175 -23.37 12.37 -16.37
N LEU A 176 -22.35 11.63 -16.81
CA LEU A 176 -20.98 11.85 -16.35
C LEU A 176 -20.34 13.06 -17.06
N PRO A 177 -19.71 13.99 -16.33
CA PRO A 177 -18.98 15.11 -16.92
C PRO A 177 -17.90 14.63 -17.88
N ARG A 178 -17.87 15.20 -19.10
CA ARG A 178 -16.90 14.84 -20.12
C ARG A 178 -16.21 16.06 -20.74
N SER A 179 -14.96 15.87 -21.13
CA SER A 179 -14.18 16.86 -21.88
C SER A 179 -14.69 16.97 -23.33
N ALA A 180 -14.18 17.96 -24.07
CA ALA A 180 -14.44 18.08 -25.52
C ALA A 180 -13.96 16.86 -26.34
N LYS A 181 -13.13 15.99 -25.74
CA LYS A 181 -12.68 14.73 -26.32
C LYS A 181 -13.48 13.51 -25.82
N CYS A 182 -14.61 13.73 -25.13
CA CYS A 182 -15.45 12.71 -24.52
C CYS A 182 -14.81 11.90 -23.38
N GLU A 183 -13.65 12.33 -22.88
CA GLU A 183 -13.01 11.73 -21.69
C GLU A 183 -13.75 12.15 -20.43
N ILE A 184 -13.91 11.25 -19.47
CA ILE A 184 -14.56 11.56 -18.20
C ILE A 184 -13.70 12.52 -17.38
N LEU A 185 -14.32 13.58 -16.89
CA LEU A 185 -13.70 14.56 -16.01
C LEU A 185 -13.83 14.07 -14.56
N ARG A 186 -12.84 13.29 -14.12
CA ARG A 186 -12.86 12.57 -12.85
C ARG A 186 -13.08 13.46 -11.63
N LYS A 187 -12.45 14.63 -11.57
CA LYS A 187 -12.56 15.54 -10.42
C LYS A 187 -14.00 16.04 -10.26
N GLU A 188 -14.65 16.36 -11.37
CA GLU A 188 -16.03 16.78 -11.46
C GLU A 188 -16.97 15.61 -11.15
N THR A 189 -16.66 14.40 -11.64
CA THR A 189 -17.41 13.20 -11.25
C THR A 189 -17.35 12.93 -9.75
N TYR A 190 -16.18 13.06 -9.12
CA TYR A 190 -16.05 12.90 -7.67
C TYR A 190 -16.86 13.92 -6.88
N GLN A 191 -17.03 15.14 -7.41
CA GLN A 191 -17.89 16.15 -6.78
C GLN A 191 -19.37 15.80 -6.86
N ILE A 192 -19.80 15.19 -7.97
CA ILE A 192 -21.19 14.75 -8.15
C ILE A 192 -21.52 13.62 -7.19
N PHE A 193 -20.63 12.63 -7.04
CA PHE A 193 -20.82 11.47 -6.18
C PHE A 193 -20.10 11.59 -4.83
N GLN A 194 -19.86 12.82 -4.36
CA GLN A 194 -19.08 13.05 -3.15
C GLN A 194 -19.73 12.38 -1.94
N ASP A 195 -21.05 12.55 -1.79
CA ASP A 195 -21.80 11.99 -0.67
C ASP A 195 -21.76 10.45 -0.67
N ASP A 196 -21.88 9.81 -1.84
CA ASP A 196 -21.80 8.35 -1.98
C ASP A 196 -20.40 7.82 -1.64
N ILE A 197 -19.36 8.51 -2.12
CA ILE A 197 -17.96 8.17 -1.82
C ILE A 197 -17.68 8.34 -0.32
N GLU A 198 -18.16 9.40 0.30
CA GLU A 198 -18.02 9.62 1.74
C GLU A 198 -18.74 8.54 2.55
N ALA A 199 -19.98 8.18 2.16
CA ALA A 199 -20.76 7.10 2.78
C ALA A 199 -20.06 5.73 2.64
N PHE A 200 -19.45 5.46 1.47
CA PHE A 200 -18.60 4.28 1.27
C PHE A 200 -17.43 4.26 2.25
N TYR A 201 -16.71 5.38 2.42
CA TYR A 201 -15.57 5.42 3.33
C TYR A 201 -15.97 5.28 4.80
N LEU A 202 -17.12 5.82 5.17
CA LEU A 202 -17.72 5.60 6.49
C LEU A 202 -18.09 4.13 6.67
N GLY A 203 -18.48 3.41 5.61
CA GLY A 203 -18.86 1.99 5.67
C GLY A 203 -20.33 1.79 5.99
N GLU A 204 -21.18 2.76 5.62
CA GLU A 204 -22.63 2.71 5.85
C GLU A 204 -23.32 1.62 5.00
N GLN A 205 -22.74 1.26 3.84
CA GLN A 205 -23.30 0.24 2.95
C GLN A 205 -23.09 -1.22 3.44
N SER A 206 -22.00 -1.51 4.16
CA SER A 206 -21.73 -2.85 4.74
C SER A 206 -22.67 -3.22 5.90
N ALA A 207 -23.49 -2.28 6.37
CA ALA A 207 -24.36 -2.47 7.54
C ALA A 207 -25.47 -3.51 7.34
N ASN A 208 -25.78 -3.88 6.08
CA ASN A 208 -26.93 -4.73 5.70
C ASN A 208 -26.58 -6.19 5.36
N THR A 209 -25.32 -6.52 5.07
CA THR A 209 -24.91 -7.85 4.52
C THR A 209 -24.09 -8.70 5.48
N SER A 210 -23.54 -8.16 6.57
CA SER A 210 -22.73 -8.93 7.52
C SER A 210 -23.57 -9.85 8.41
N LYS A 211 -23.23 -11.15 8.48
CA LYS A 211 -23.76 -12.08 9.49
C LYS A 211 -23.58 -11.47 10.88
N GLU A 212 -24.68 -11.32 11.62
CA GLU A 212 -24.66 -10.75 12.96
C GLU A 212 -23.79 -11.62 13.89
N PHE A 213 -22.84 -11.01 14.61
CA PHE A 213 -22.01 -11.73 15.57
C PHE A 213 -22.61 -11.60 16.98
N SER A 214 -22.85 -12.74 17.61
CA SER A 214 -23.50 -12.83 18.93
C SER A 214 -22.66 -12.18 20.04
N ASN A 215 -23.32 -11.43 20.93
CA ASN A 215 -22.76 -10.88 22.18
C ASN A 215 -22.21 -11.90 23.17
N SER A 216 -22.50 -13.18 22.97
CA SER A 216 -22.15 -14.25 23.90
C SER A 216 -20.63 -14.38 24.07
N ASN A 217 -19.86 -14.12 23.00
CA ASN A 217 -18.40 -14.15 23.05
C ASN A 217 -17.72 -13.17 22.05
N PRO A 218 -17.72 -11.86 22.32
CA PRO A 218 -17.14 -10.86 21.42
C PRO A 218 -15.62 -11.03 21.24
N GLU A 219 -14.92 -11.52 22.26
CA GLU A 219 -13.47 -11.75 22.21
C GLU A 219 -13.10 -12.83 21.17
N GLU A 220 -13.79 -13.97 21.22
CA GLU A 220 -13.61 -15.08 20.28
C GLU A 220 -14.06 -14.69 18.86
N ASN A 221 -15.17 -13.96 18.73
CA ASN A 221 -15.63 -13.47 17.43
C ASN A 221 -14.63 -12.52 16.78
N ILE A 222 -14.08 -11.56 17.54
CA ILE A 222 -13.05 -10.64 17.05
C ILE A 222 -11.76 -11.40 16.68
N LEU A 223 -11.37 -12.40 17.47
CA LEU A 223 -10.23 -13.26 17.13
C LEU A 223 -10.46 -14.02 15.83
N ASN A 224 -11.66 -14.56 15.62
CA ASN A 224 -12.01 -15.27 14.39
C ASN A 224 -11.93 -14.34 13.17
N LEU A 225 -12.41 -13.09 13.29
CA LEU A 225 -12.29 -12.09 12.23
C LEU A 225 -10.83 -11.73 11.94
N VAL A 226 -10.01 -11.56 12.98
CA VAL A 226 -8.57 -11.33 12.79
C VAL A 226 -7.92 -12.53 12.11
N ARG A 227 -8.28 -13.76 12.49
CA ARG A 227 -7.78 -14.99 11.87
C ARG A 227 -8.13 -15.05 10.39
N GLU A 228 -9.38 -14.77 10.03
CA GLU A 228 -9.83 -14.74 8.62
C GLU A 228 -9.01 -13.75 7.80
N ARG A 229 -8.73 -12.56 8.34
CA ARG A 229 -7.96 -11.52 7.64
C ARG A 229 -6.46 -11.82 7.56
N LEU A 230 -5.88 -12.47 8.57
CA LEU A 230 -4.48 -12.89 8.56
C LEU A 230 -4.23 -14.12 7.66
N GLY A 231 -5.27 -14.86 7.29
CA GLY A 231 -5.18 -16.03 6.41
C GLY A 231 -4.32 -17.15 6.99
N GLU A 232 -3.48 -17.78 6.15
CA GLU A 232 -2.57 -18.87 6.56
C GLU A 232 -1.55 -18.48 7.63
N LYS A 233 -1.30 -17.17 7.83
CA LYS A 233 -0.39 -16.66 8.88
C LYS A 233 -0.98 -16.72 10.29
N GLY A 234 -2.29 -16.92 10.41
CA GLY A 234 -2.99 -17.00 11.69
C GLY A 234 -3.16 -18.44 12.18
N THR A 235 -2.08 -19.10 12.61
CA THR A 235 -2.21 -20.44 13.22
C THR A 235 -2.79 -20.36 14.63
N ASP A 236 -3.61 -21.34 15.02
CA ASP A 236 -4.26 -21.40 16.35
C ASP A 236 -3.27 -21.40 17.54
N ALA A 237 -2.01 -21.75 17.29
CA ALA A 237 -0.96 -21.79 18.31
C ALA A 237 -0.41 -20.38 18.67
N GLU A 238 -0.57 -19.39 17.79
CA GLU A 238 0.03 -18.05 17.95
C GLU A 238 -0.99 -16.95 18.25
N LEU A 239 -2.29 -17.21 18.06
CA LEU A 239 -3.36 -16.23 18.25
C LEU A 239 -3.95 -16.29 19.67
N ASN A 240 -3.41 -15.48 20.58
CA ASN A 240 -3.99 -15.23 21.90
C ASN A 240 -4.80 -13.92 21.90
N PRO A 241 -5.97 -13.85 22.58
CA PRO A 241 -6.74 -12.62 22.74
C PRO A 241 -6.00 -11.39 23.28
N ASP A 242 -4.89 -11.60 23.98
CA ASP A 242 -4.05 -10.54 24.52
C ASP A 242 -2.96 -10.06 23.53
N ASN A 243 -2.73 -10.76 22.42
CA ASN A 243 -1.74 -10.34 21.43
C ASN A 243 -2.15 -9.04 20.74
N ASP A 244 -1.13 -8.23 20.44
CA ASP A 244 -1.25 -7.06 19.58
C ASP A 244 -1.36 -7.53 18.12
N VAL A 245 -2.48 -7.20 17.46
CA VAL A 245 -2.75 -7.64 16.08
C VAL A 245 -1.75 -7.11 15.07
N PHE A 246 -1.13 -5.97 15.33
CA PHE A 246 -0.18 -5.36 14.41
C PHE A 246 1.19 -6.04 14.46
N SER A 247 1.53 -6.61 15.62
CA SER A 247 2.72 -7.46 15.82
C SER A 247 2.56 -8.79 15.06
N LEU A 248 1.31 -9.26 14.94
CA LEU A 248 0.92 -10.42 14.12
C LEU A 248 0.83 -10.12 12.61
N GLY A 249 1.09 -8.87 12.20
CA GLY A 249 1.16 -8.49 10.80
C GLY A 249 -0.13 -7.91 10.20
N LEU A 250 -1.10 -7.52 11.03
CA LEU A 250 -2.26 -6.75 10.55
C LEU A 250 -1.80 -5.39 9.99
N ASP A 251 -2.24 -5.05 8.78
CA ASP A 251 -1.94 -3.78 8.11
C ASP A 251 -3.11 -2.76 8.19
N SER A 252 -2.93 -1.57 7.62
CA SER A 252 -3.92 -0.49 7.67
C SER A 252 -5.22 -0.81 6.91
N LEU A 253 -5.15 -1.56 5.81
CA LEU A 253 -6.33 -1.92 5.02
C LEU A 253 -7.16 -2.98 5.77
N GLN A 254 -6.50 -4.02 6.26
CA GLN A 254 -7.12 -5.03 7.11
C GLN A 254 -7.68 -4.42 8.40
N THR A 255 -7.01 -3.39 8.93
CA THR A 255 -7.49 -2.59 10.07
C THR A 255 -8.80 -1.87 9.75
N LEU A 256 -8.90 -1.22 8.58
CA LEU A 256 -10.13 -0.58 8.12
C LEU A 256 -11.27 -1.59 7.95
N HIS A 257 -11.00 -2.71 7.28
CA HIS A 257 -11.99 -3.77 7.07
C HIS A 257 -12.47 -4.36 8.39
N LEU A 258 -11.56 -4.61 9.33
CA LEU A 258 -11.90 -5.11 10.66
C LEU A 258 -12.80 -4.12 11.41
N ARG A 259 -12.50 -2.82 11.36
CA ARG A 259 -13.32 -1.77 11.97
C ARG A 259 -14.73 -1.75 11.36
N ARG A 260 -14.85 -1.73 10.03
CA ARG A 260 -16.14 -1.73 9.33
C ARG A 260 -16.96 -2.97 9.67
N HIS A 261 -16.33 -4.14 9.67
CA HIS A 261 -17.00 -5.38 9.99
C HIS A 261 -17.51 -5.39 11.45
N ILE A 262 -16.71 -4.93 12.41
CA ILE A 262 -17.15 -4.78 13.81
C ILE A 262 -18.35 -3.81 13.91
N THR A 263 -18.29 -2.68 13.22
CA THR A 263 -19.38 -1.68 13.22
C THR A 263 -20.68 -2.24 12.65
N ALA A 264 -20.60 -2.96 11.54
CA ALA A 264 -21.76 -3.55 10.88
C ALA A 264 -22.41 -4.69 11.68
N SER A 265 -21.59 -5.53 12.29
CA SER A 265 -22.01 -6.83 12.83
C SER A 265 -22.18 -6.90 14.34
N TYR A 266 -21.49 -6.05 15.11
CA TYR A 266 -21.62 -6.04 16.56
C TYR A 266 -22.96 -5.40 16.97
N ARG A 267 -23.58 -5.98 18.00
CA ARG A 267 -24.71 -5.39 18.72
C ARG A 267 -24.30 -5.39 20.18
N ALA A 268 -24.47 -4.31 20.92
CA ALA A 268 -24.19 -4.30 22.36
C ALA A 268 -25.27 -5.09 23.14
N PRO A 269 -25.05 -5.44 24.43
CA PRO A 269 -25.98 -6.28 25.20
C PRO A 269 -27.42 -5.74 25.32
N ASP A 270 -27.59 -4.44 25.15
CA ASP A 270 -28.86 -3.72 25.10
C ASP A 270 -29.50 -3.68 23.69
N GLY A 271 -28.87 -4.33 22.70
CA GLY A 271 -29.29 -4.35 21.30
C GLY A 271 -28.78 -3.17 20.48
N HIS A 272 -28.00 -2.26 21.07
CA HIS A 272 -27.50 -1.06 20.39
C HIS A 272 -26.50 -1.42 19.27
N LYS A 273 -26.66 -0.81 18.10
CA LYS A 273 -25.71 -0.89 16.99
C LYS A 273 -24.90 0.40 16.97
N PHE A 274 -23.58 0.29 17.02
CA PHE A 274 -22.71 1.46 16.97
C PHE A 274 -22.77 2.13 15.59
N SER A 275 -22.88 3.46 15.58
CA SER A 275 -22.69 4.25 14.38
C SER A 275 -21.21 4.46 14.06
N ASN A 276 -20.91 4.97 12.86
CA ASN A 276 -19.55 5.30 12.44
C ASN A 276 -18.94 6.48 13.22
N GLU A 277 -19.78 7.35 13.76
CA GLU A 277 -19.39 8.47 14.62
C GLU A 277 -19.05 7.99 16.04
N GLU A 278 -19.77 6.97 16.53
CA GLU A 278 -19.56 6.42 17.87
C GLU A 278 -18.31 5.56 17.95
N LEU A 279 -18.01 4.75 16.93
CA LEU A 279 -16.79 3.96 16.88
C LEU A 279 -15.65 4.78 16.23
N PRO A 280 -14.60 5.17 16.95
CA PRO A 280 -13.54 6.03 16.40
C PRO A 280 -12.83 5.43 15.18
N ARG A 281 -12.31 6.27 14.28
CA ARG A 281 -11.56 5.81 13.08
C ARG A 281 -10.30 5.04 13.45
N ASP A 282 -9.67 5.44 14.53
CA ASP A 282 -8.49 4.82 15.12
C ASP A 282 -8.82 3.73 16.16
N PHE A 283 -10.08 3.26 16.24
CA PHE A 283 -10.53 2.29 17.25
C PHE A 283 -9.63 1.05 17.36
N ILE A 284 -9.25 0.45 16.22
CA ILE A 284 -8.38 -0.73 16.21
C ILE A 284 -6.96 -0.41 16.70
N TYR A 285 -6.48 0.81 16.45
CA TYR A 285 -5.19 1.30 16.92
C TYR A 285 -5.19 1.59 18.42
N GLN A 286 -6.29 2.12 18.96
CA GLN A 286 -6.46 2.36 20.40
C GLN A 286 -6.59 1.06 21.19
N TYR A 287 -7.21 0.04 20.59
CA TYR A 287 -7.46 -1.25 21.20
C TYR A 287 -6.85 -2.38 20.34
N PRO A 288 -5.52 -2.58 20.39
CA PRO A 288 -4.83 -3.49 19.46
C PRO A 288 -5.01 -4.98 19.75
N SER A 289 -5.57 -5.37 20.91
CA SER A 289 -5.82 -6.78 21.24
C SER A 289 -7.32 -7.10 21.20
N ALA A 290 -7.67 -8.37 20.92
CA ALA A 290 -9.07 -8.79 20.85
C ALA A 290 -9.79 -8.59 22.18
N ARG A 291 -9.12 -8.87 23.31
CA ARG A 291 -9.67 -8.60 24.64
C ARG A 291 -9.92 -7.12 24.89
N LYS A 292 -8.95 -6.25 24.57
CA LYS A 292 -9.11 -4.80 24.72
C LYS A 292 -10.29 -4.26 23.90
N ARG A 293 -10.48 -4.77 22.67
CA ARG A 293 -11.63 -4.40 21.82
C ARG A 293 -12.95 -4.88 22.40
N ALA A 294 -13.02 -6.16 22.79
CA ALA A 294 -14.22 -6.73 23.41
C ALA A 294 -14.63 -5.94 24.68
N ASP A 295 -13.67 -5.59 25.51
CA ASP A 295 -13.90 -4.77 26.70
C ASP A 295 -14.34 -3.34 26.37
N ALA A 296 -13.75 -2.71 25.35
CA ALA A 296 -14.14 -1.37 24.90
C ALA A 296 -15.57 -1.34 24.34
N LEU A 297 -15.92 -2.32 23.49
CA LEU A 297 -17.25 -2.48 22.91
C LEU A 297 -18.31 -2.73 24.00
N ARG A 298 -18.03 -3.59 24.98
CA ARG A 298 -18.94 -3.82 26.12
C ARG A 298 -19.20 -2.59 26.97
N LYS A 299 -18.18 -1.72 27.11
CA LYS A 299 -18.27 -0.51 27.94
C LYS A 299 -18.93 0.65 27.22
N SER A 300 -19.06 0.60 25.89
CA SER A 300 -19.55 1.69 25.02
C SER A 300 -18.90 3.05 25.34
N LYS A 301 -17.64 3.03 25.78
CA LYS A 301 -16.86 4.21 26.17
C LYS A 301 -15.55 4.22 25.43
N PHE A 302 -15.56 4.89 24.29
CA PHE A 302 -14.40 5.14 23.46
C PHE A 302 -13.80 6.48 23.86
N SER A 303 -13.16 6.54 25.03
CA SER A 303 -12.43 7.74 25.41
C SER A 303 -11.25 7.93 24.45
N GLN A 304 -11.05 9.14 23.93
CA GLN A 304 -9.74 9.56 23.45
C GLN A 304 -8.75 9.27 24.58
N ALA A 305 -7.97 8.20 24.44
CA ALA A 305 -7.05 7.81 25.48
C ALA A 305 -5.97 8.88 25.57
N ALA A 306 -6.04 9.68 26.63
CA ALA A 306 -4.91 10.34 27.23
C ALA A 306 -3.93 9.26 27.75
N ALA A 307 -3.24 8.59 26.84
CA ALA A 307 -2.19 7.62 27.14
C ALA A 307 -0.88 8.13 26.56
N GLY A 308 -0.45 9.31 27.01
CA GLY A 308 0.64 10.05 26.34
C GLY A 308 1.88 10.37 27.17
N GLN A 309 1.85 10.28 28.51
CA GLN A 309 2.98 10.77 29.32
C GLN A 309 3.56 9.76 30.32
N SER A 310 2.75 8.99 31.05
CA SER A 310 3.27 8.00 32.00
C SER A 310 3.94 6.79 31.33
N SER A 311 3.45 6.38 30.15
CA SER A 311 3.99 5.23 29.41
C SER A 311 5.35 5.49 28.76
N LEU A 312 5.68 6.74 28.42
CA LEU A 312 6.90 7.06 27.69
C LEU A 312 8.13 7.01 28.62
N GLU A 313 8.03 7.57 29.83
CA GLU A 313 9.15 7.57 30.79
C GLU A 313 9.50 6.15 31.28
N GLU A 314 8.50 5.29 31.45
CA GLU A 314 8.71 3.87 31.79
C GLU A 314 9.42 3.11 30.67
N LEU A 315 9.05 3.34 29.41
CA LEU A 315 9.70 2.74 28.24
C LEU A 315 11.14 3.26 28.07
N LEU A 316 11.34 4.57 28.23
CA LEU A 316 12.67 5.19 28.16
C LEU A 316 13.61 4.63 29.24
N ASN A 317 13.11 4.39 30.45
CA ASN A 317 13.92 3.80 31.52
C ASN A 317 14.19 2.30 31.30
N ARG A 318 13.24 1.55 30.71
CA ARG A 318 13.41 0.13 30.40
C ARG A 318 14.45 -0.12 29.30
N TYR A 319 14.51 0.78 28.32
CA TYR A 319 15.29 0.59 27.09
C TYR A 319 16.52 1.49 26.96
N ARG A 320 16.95 2.15 28.06
CA ARG A 320 18.16 2.98 28.08
C ARG A 320 19.43 2.12 28.01
N VAL A 321 20.34 2.44 27.08
CA VAL A 321 21.64 1.76 26.94
C VAL A 321 22.79 2.77 27.06
N SER A 322 23.82 2.45 27.86
CA SER A 322 25.00 3.31 28.08
C SER A 322 26.10 3.02 27.06
N PRO A 323 26.65 4.00 26.31
CA PRO A 323 27.63 3.74 25.26
C PRO A 323 29.00 3.31 25.82
N GLY A 324 29.65 2.38 25.13
CA GLY A 324 31.05 2.00 25.33
C GLY A 324 31.57 1.26 24.09
N GLY A 325 32.76 1.62 23.60
CA GLY A 325 33.42 0.91 22.51
C GLY A 325 34.29 1.78 21.59
N SER A 326 35.39 1.18 21.12
CA SER A 326 36.53 1.76 20.40
C SER A 326 36.39 1.69 18.85
N PRO A 327 37.33 2.21 18.02
CA PRO A 327 37.09 2.42 16.59
C PRO A 327 37.20 1.15 15.72
N PRO A 328 36.45 1.06 14.60
CA PRO A 328 36.30 -0.16 13.82
C PRO A 328 37.48 -0.47 12.85
N PRO A 329 37.62 -1.73 12.37
CA PRO A 329 38.67 -2.17 11.46
C PRO A 329 38.44 -1.77 9.99
N ARG A 330 39.49 -1.94 9.16
CA ARG A 330 39.65 -1.43 7.78
C ARG A 330 38.78 -2.08 6.68
N THR A 331 37.98 -3.12 6.97
CA THR A 331 37.08 -3.78 6.01
C THR A 331 35.71 -3.97 6.63
N SER A 332 34.64 -3.57 5.93
CA SER A 332 33.31 -3.53 6.51
C SER A 332 32.51 -4.81 6.26
N VAL A 333 31.95 -5.38 7.31
CA VAL A 333 30.85 -6.35 7.25
C VAL A 333 29.61 -5.69 7.84
N VAL A 334 28.51 -5.68 7.10
CA VAL A 334 27.31 -4.91 7.45
C VAL A 334 26.15 -5.86 7.74
N LEU A 335 25.55 -5.76 8.93
CA LEU A 335 24.30 -6.42 9.28
C LEU A 335 23.12 -5.53 8.91
N VAL A 336 22.19 -6.01 8.08
CA VAL A 336 20.98 -5.29 7.68
C VAL A 336 19.76 -6.06 8.16
N THR A 337 18.89 -5.42 8.94
CA THR A 337 17.60 -6.03 9.35
C THR A 337 16.49 -5.64 8.40
N GLY A 338 15.55 -6.55 8.11
CA GLY A 338 14.36 -6.24 7.30
C GLY A 338 14.60 -6.31 5.80
N ALA A 339 15.67 -6.97 5.36
CA ALA A 339 16.10 -7.10 3.97
C ALA A 339 15.07 -7.74 3.00
N SER A 340 13.92 -8.20 3.51
CA SER A 340 12.76 -8.63 2.72
C SER A 340 11.90 -7.48 2.19
N GLY A 341 12.07 -6.25 2.69
CA GLY A 341 11.36 -5.08 2.17
C GLY A 341 12.05 -4.47 0.93
N GLY A 342 11.31 -3.65 0.18
CA GLY A 342 11.76 -3.11 -1.10
C GLY A 342 12.86 -2.04 -1.00
N ILE A 343 12.96 -1.30 0.11
CA ILE A 343 14.07 -0.37 0.34
C ILE A 343 15.31 -1.15 0.80
N GLU A 344 15.08 -2.16 1.62
CA GLU A 344 16.06 -2.93 2.34
C GLU A 344 16.80 -3.90 1.40
N SER A 345 16.10 -4.47 0.42
CA SER A 345 16.73 -5.24 -0.67
C SER A 345 17.65 -4.38 -1.54
N ASN A 346 17.30 -3.10 -1.77
CA ASN A 346 18.16 -2.14 -2.47
C ASN A 346 19.39 -1.75 -1.63
N ILE A 347 19.24 -1.60 -0.31
CA ILE A 347 20.37 -1.35 0.59
C ILE A 347 21.35 -2.53 0.54
N VAL A 348 20.86 -3.77 0.64
CA VAL A 348 21.71 -4.96 0.54
C VAL A 348 22.42 -5.03 -0.82
N ALA A 349 21.70 -4.77 -1.91
CA ALA A 349 22.27 -4.75 -3.25
C ALA A 349 23.36 -3.70 -3.41
N HIS A 350 23.12 -2.48 -2.94
CA HIS A 350 24.08 -1.40 -3.01
C HIS A 350 25.35 -1.74 -2.22
N LEU A 351 25.20 -2.23 -0.99
CA LEU A 351 26.32 -2.61 -0.13
C LEU A 351 27.14 -3.76 -0.74
N ALA A 352 26.50 -4.74 -1.39
CA ALA A 352 27.20 -5.85 -2.03
C ALA A 352 28.11 -5.39 -3.19
N HIS A 353 27.74 -4.33 -3.92
CA HIS A 353 28.56 -3.77 -4.99
C HIS A 353 29.75 -2.93 -4.50
N LEU A 354 29.79 -2.56 -3.22
CA LEU A 354 30.89 -1.76 -2.68
C LEU A 354 32.15 -2.61 -2.47
N GLU A 355 33.29 -2.14 -2.97
CA GLU A 355 34.58 -2.84 -2.86
C GLU A 355 35.10 -2.92 -1.42
N ASN A 356 34.77 -1.92 -0.58
CA ASN A 356 35.15 -1.87 0.83
C ASN A 356 34.25 -2.70 1.76
N VAL A 357 33.18 -3.31 1.20
CA VAL A 357 32.29 -4.22 1.91
C VAL A 357 32.66 -5.65 1.59
N ALA A 358 33.12 -6.38 2.61
CA ALA A 358 33.53 -7.77 2.50
C ALA A 358 32.32 -8.73 2.52
N ALA A 359 31.30 -8.42 3.31
CA ALA A 359 30.07 -9.20 3.38
C ALA A 359 28.88 -8.36 3.88
N VAL A 360 27.68 -8.74 3.44
CA VAL A 360 26.40 -8.17 3.88
C VAL A 360 25.56 -9.27 4.51
N VAL A 361 25.33 -9.19 5.82
CA VAL A 361 24.48 -10.13 6.56
C VAL A 361 23.05 -9.61 6.53
N SER A 362 22.19 -10.28 5.78
CA SER A 362 20.76 -9.97 5.67
C SER A 362 19.98 -10.75 6.73
N LEU A 363 19.48 -10.07 7.76
CA LEU A 363 18.65 -10.67 8.80
C LEU A 363 17.15 -10.48 8.49
N ASN A 364 16.49 -11.59 8.17
CA ASN A 364 15.07 -11.66 7.84
C ASN A 364 14.27 -12.29 8.98
N ARG A 365 13.00 -11.86 9.13
CA ARG A 365 12.06 -12.52 10.06
C ARG A 365 11.75 -13.92 9.55
N GLN A 366 11.59 -14.86 10.48
CA GLN A 366 11.07 -16.19 10.16
C GLN A 366 9.61 -16.04 9.71
N VAL A 367 9.29 -16.56 8.53
CA VAL A 367 7.94 -16.63 8.00
C VAL A 367 7.73 -18.09 7.60
N ASP A 368 6.80 -18.77 8.25
CA ASP A 368 6.33 -20.12 7.91
C ASP A 368 7.37 -21.25 7.95
N GLY A 369 8.31 -21.24 8.90
CA GLY A 369 9.22 -22.38 9.14
C GLY A 369 10.26 -22.65 8.03
N GLU A 370 10.09 -22.10 6.84
CA GLU A 370 11.01 -22.16 5.73
C GLU A 370 11.94 -20.93 5.75
N PRO A 371 13.26 -21.10 5.78
CA PRO A 371 14.15 -19.98 5.51
C PRO A 371 13.91 -19.59 4.05
N LYS A 372 13.23 -18.46 3.77
CA LYS A 372 13.19 -17.93 2.39
C LYS A 372 14.64 -17.70 1.95
N PRO A 373 15.23 -18.59 1.11
CA PRO A 373 16.67 -18.60 0.88
C PRO A 373 17.10 -17.48 -0.05
N LYS A 374 16.13 -16.82 -0.68
CA LYS A 374 16.33 -15.73 -1.63
C LYS A 374 15.77 -14.48 -1.01
N ILE A 375 16.64 -13.51 -0.79
CA ILE A 375 16.25 -12.12 -0.70
C ILE A 375 15.32 -11.86 -1.89
N SER A 376 14.23 -11.13 -1.67
CA SER A 376 13.20 -10.79 -2.66
C SER A 376 13.73 -9.86 -3.77
N MET A 377 14.96 -10.07 -4.25
CA MET A 377 15.69 -9.21 -5.18
C MET A 377 15.20 -9.44 -6.60
N THR A 378 14.86 -10.68 -6.96
CA THR A 378 14.26 -11.01 -8.27
C THR A 378 12.88 -10.37 -8.42
N ALA A 379 12.05 -10.43 -7.38
CA ALA A 379 10.76 -9.73 -7.31
C ALA A 379 10.91 -8.20 -7.12
N ALA A 380 12.10 -7.70 -6.77
CA ALA A 380 12.36 -6.27 -6.68
C ALA A 380 13.04 -5.70 -7.95
N GLY A 381 13.20 -6.50 -9.01
CA GLY A 381 13.89 -6.11 -10.24
C GLY A 381 15.37 -5.76 -10.05
N ILE A 382 16.01 -6.32 -9.01
CA ILE A 382 17.41 -6.03 -8.68
C ILE A 382 18.30 -7.10 -9.32
N ASP A 383 19.05 -6.69 -10.34
CA ASP A 383 20.10 -7.51 -10.93
C ASP A 383 21.37 -7.48 -10.05
N LEU A 384 21.87 -8.65 -9.69
CA LEU A 384 23.11 -8.82 -8.93
C LEU A 384 24.09 -9.61 -9.79
N ASP A 385 25.31 -9.11 -9.94
CA ASP A 385 26.37 -9.93 -10.51
C ASP A 385 26.78 -11.06 -9.54
N LYS A 386 27.47 -12.07 -10.10
CA LYS A 386 27.89 -13.25 -9.34
C LYS A 386 28.88 -12.95 -8.21
N GLU A 387 29.56 -11.80 -8.24
CA GLU A 387 30.52 -11.40 -7.21
C GLU A 387 29.83 -10.70 -6.04
N ALA A 388 28.82 -9.86 -6.32
CA ALA A 388 27.95 -9.24 -5.34
C ALA A 388 27.10 -10.30 -4.61
N GLU A 389 26.57 -11.30 -5.34
CA GLU A 389 25.78 -12.38 -4.74
C GLU A 389 26.59 -13.19 -3.70
N LYS A 390 27.89 -13.44 -3.96
CA LYS A 390 28.77 -14.15 -3.03
C LYS A 390 29.02 -13.42 -1.70
N LYS A 391 28.87 -12.10 -1.68
CA LYS A 391 29.05 -11.29 -0.46
C LYS A 391 27.83 -11.35 0.47
N ILE A 392 26.69 -11.83 -0.02
CA ILE A 392 25.43 -11.80 0.71
C ILE A 392 25.29 -13.06 1.55
N VAL A 393 25.08 -12.88 2.86
CA VAL A 393 24.82 -13.96 3.82
C VAL A 393 23.43 -13.78 4.38
N VAL A 394 22.51 -14.68 4.06
CA VAL A 394 21.13 -14.62 4.57
C VAL A 394 21.03 -15.37 5.89
N MET A 395 20.48 -14.71 6.91
CA MET A 395 20.16 -15.29 8.20
C MET A 395 18.70 -15.04 8.53
N THR A 396 18.07 -16.01 9.18
CA THR A 396 16.70 -15.89 9.66
C THR A 396 16.71 -15.80 11.18
N GLY A 397 16.06 -14.78 11.73
CA GLY A 397 16.04 -14.57 13.18
C GLY A 397 14.90 -13.66 13.62
N ASN A 398 14.70 -13.62 14.93
CA ASN A 398 13.73 -12.76 15.58
C ASN A 398 14.43 -11.70 16.42
N THR A 399 14.39 -10.44 15.96
CA THR A 399 15.04 -9.32 16.66
C THR A 399 14.45 -9.00 18.04
N THR A 400 13.23 -9.45 18.36
CA THR A 400 12.60 -9.18 19.67
C THR A 400 13.13 -10.10 20.77
N VAL A 401 13.81 -11.20 20.44
CA VAL A 401 14.37 -12.14 21.43
C VAL A 401 15.89 -11.97 21.60
N LEU A 402 16.42 -12.54 22.68
CA LEU A 402 17.87 -12.55 22.96
C LEU A 402 18.66 -13.18 21.82
N ASP A 403 19.85 -12.65 21.55
CA ASP A 403 20.74 -13.06 20.46
C ASP A 403 20.04 -13.14 19.08
N LEU A 404 18.98 -12.35 18.90
CA LEU A 404 18.18 -12.26 17.69
C LEU A 404 17.55 -13.60 17.25
N GLY A 405 17.43 -14.57 18.16
CA GLY A 405 16.94 -15.92 17.87
C GLY A 405 17.88 -16.75 17.01
N LEU A 406 19.15 -16.34 16.88
CA LEU A 406 20.16 -17.00 16.07
C LEU A 406 20.84 -18.14 16.81
N SER A 407 21.43 -19.07 16.05
CA SER A 407 22.25 -20.13 16.64
C SER A 407 23.51 -19.56 17.30
N ARG A 408 24.09 -20.32 18.25
CA ARG A 408 25.35 -19.93 18.91
C ARG A 408 26.50 -19.68 17.93
N GLU A 409 26.49 -20.35 16.79
CA GLU A 409 27.50 -20.18 15.75
C GLU A 409 27.27 -18.90 14.95
N GLN A 410 26.02 -18.63 14.56
CA GLN A 410 25.63 -17.41 13.84
C GLN A 410 25.88 -16.15 14.67
N ILE A 411 25.50 -16.16 15.96
CA ILE A 411 25.72 -14.99 16.82
C ILE A 411 27.21 -14.76 17.09
N ARG A 412 28.01 -15.82 17.20
CA ARG A 412 29.47 -15.71 17.32
C ARG A 412 30.07 -15.11 16.05
N PHE A 413 29.63 -15.57 14.87
CA PHE A 413 30.05 -15.00 13.61
C PHE A 413 29.74 -13.49 13.55
N ILE A 414 28.53 -13.10 13.91
CA ILE A 414 28.12 -11.69 13.92
C ILE A 414 29.01 -10.87 14.86
N ARG A 415 29.18 -11.31 16.11
CA ARG A 415 29.97 -10.57 17.12
C ARG A 415 31.42 -10.37 16.71
N VAL A 416 32.01 -11.33 15.98
CA VAL A 416 33.43 -11.27 15.57
C VAL A 416 33.63 -10.49 14.28
N ASN A 417 32.71 -10.59 13.32
CA ASN A 417 32.93 -10.13 11.95
C ASN A 417 32.17 -8.87 11.59
N VAL A 418 30.97 -8.65 12.14
CA VAL A 418 30.15 -7.48 11.79
C VAL A 418 30.83 -6.22 12.31
N THR A 419 30.75 -5.15 11.54
CA THR A 419 31.35 -3.84 11.86
C THR A 419 30.29 -2.75 11.94
N HIS A 420 29.23 -2.87 11.14
CA HIS A 420 28.15 -1.89 11.05
C HIS A 420 26.81 -2.60 11.14
N VAL A 421 25.84 -1.96 11.78
CA VAL A 421 24.46 -2.43 11.86
C VAL A 421 23.54 -1.38 11.27
N ILE A 422 22.75 -1.77 10.26
CA ILE A 422 21.71 -0.96 9.65
C ILE A 422 20.37 -1.57 10.04
N HIS A 423 19.61 -0.85 10.86
CA HIS A 423 18.25 -1.23 11.23
C HIS A 423 17.24 -0.56 10.31
N ALA A 424 16.74 -1.31 9.31
CA ALA A 424 15.74 -0.82 8.37
C ALA A 424 14.36 -1.52 8.55
N ALA A 425 14.15 -2.23 9.65
CA ALA A 425 12.93 -3.00 9.92
C ALA A 425 11.95 -2.31 10.89
N TRP A 426 11.98 -0.97 10.96
CA TRP A 426 11.11 -0.20 11.85
C TRP A 426 9.68 -0.13 11.29
N PRO A 427 8.63 -0.34 12.11
CA PRO A 427 7.25 -0.22 11.66
C PRO A 427 6.90 1.24 11.31
N MET A 428 6.60 1.51 10.03
CA MET A 428 6.26 2.84 9.49
C MET A 428 4.75 3.13 9.53
N ASP A 429 4.12 3.00 10.70
CA ASP A 429 2.70 3.33 10.87
C ASP A 429 2.53 4.23 12.11
N PHE A 430 2.46 5.54 11.85
CA PHE A 430 2.37 6.57 12.88
C PHE A 430 0.99 6.63 13.57
N ASN A 431 0.00 5.89 13.08
CA ASN A 431 -1.32 5.81 13.72
C ASN A 431 -1.34 4.82 14.89
N ARG A 432 -0.28 4.01 15.06
CA ARG A 432 -0.15 3.04 16.16
C ARG A 432 0.03 3.75 17.49
N ALA A 433 -0.63 3.23 18.53
CA ALA A 433 -0.39 3.68 19.90
C ALA A 433 1.04 3.33 20.34
N LEU A 434 1.62 4.12 21.27
CA LEU A 434 3.00 3.94 21.74
C LEU A 434 3.26 2.51 22.27
N ALA A 435 2.29 1.90 22.94
CA ALA A 435 2.40 0.54 23.47
C ALA A 435 2.56 -0.53 22.36
N SER A 436 2.04 -0.29 21.16
CA SER A 436 2.19 -1.20 20.01
C SER A 436 3.59 -1.14 19.38
N PHE A 437 4.47 -0.24 19.85
CA PHE A 437 5.89 -0.20 19.47
C PHE A 437 6.79 -0.98 20.43
N GLU A 438 6.26 -1.68 21.45
CA GLU A 438 7.07 -2.44 22.42
C GLU A 438 8.05 -3.40 21.72
N ASP A 439 7.58 -4.17 20.74
CA ASP A 439 8.42 -5.08 19.96
C ASP A 439 9.52 -4.32 19.19
N ALA A 440 9.20 -3.14 18.65
CA ALA A 440 10.18 -2.31 17.94
C ALA A 440 11.25 -1.75 18.89
N PHE A 441 10.86 -1.33 20.11
CA PHE A 441 11.79 -0.90 21.15
C PHE A 441 12.67 -2.05 21.66
N GLN A 442 12.08 -3.23 21.85
CA GLN A 442 12.80 -4.44 22.23
C GLN A 442 13.82 -4.84 21.17
N SER A 443 13.43 -4.83 19.89
CA SER A 443 14.33 -5.07 18.75
C SER A 443 15.49 -4.08 18.72
N LEU A 444 15.19 -2.78 18.84
CA LEU A 444 16.22 -1.73 18.87
C LEU A 444 17.20 -1.96 20.02
N THR A 445 16.69 -2.29 21.21
CA THR A 445 17.51 -2.54 22.39
C THR A 445 18.43 -3.74 22.20
N ASN A 446 17.91 -4.84 21.65
CA ASN A 446 18.70 -6.04 21.37
C ASN A 446 19.80 -5.74 20.33
N LEU A 447 19.48 -4.96 19.30
CA LEU A 447 20.45 -4.55 18.27
C LEU A 447 21.53 -3.61 18.83
N ILE A 448 21.19 -2.68 19.73
CA ILE A 448 22.17 -1.83 20.39
C ILE A 448 23.09 -2.67 21.29
N LYS A 449 22.54 -3.60 22.08
CA LYS A 449 23.35 -4.53 22.90
C LYS A 449 24.30 -5.36 22.04
N LEU A 450 23.83 -5.84 20.90
CA LEU A 450 24.66 -6.54 19.93
C LEU A 450 25.77 -5.63 19.37
N ALA A 451 25.44 -4.40 18.98
CA ALA A 451 26.41 -3.43 18.48
C ALA A 451 27.51 -3.13 19.51
N GLN A 452 27.18 -3.09 20.80
CA GLN A 452 28.16 -2.97 21.88
C GLN A 452 29.08 -4.18 21.96
N GLN A 453 28.53 -5.39 21.87
CA GLN A 453 29.30 -6.63 21.92
C GLN A 453 30.22 -6.80 20.70
N ILE A 454 29.87 -6.22 19.56
CA ILE A 454 30.70 -6.17 18.35
C ILE A 454 31.94 -5.29 18.55
N HIS A 455 31.86 -4.25 19.39
CA HIS A 455 32.92 -3.26 19.60
C HIS A 455 33.67 -3.40 20.94
N GLN A 456 33.49 -4.54 21.61
CA GLN A 456 34.29 -5.00 22.76
C GLN A 456 35.41 -5.90 22.28
#